data_AF-A0A196N8M8-F1
#
_entry.id   AF-A0A196N8M8-F1
#
_cell.length_a   1.000
_cell.length_b   1.000
_cell.length_c   1.000
_cell.angle_alpha   90.00
_cell.angle_beta   90.00
_cell.angle_gamma   90.00
#
_symmetry.space_group_name_H-M   'P 1'
#
loop_
_entity.id
_entity.type
_entity.pdbx_description
1 polymer ?
#
loop_
_entity_poly.entity_id
_entity_poly.type
_entity_poly.pdbx_seq_one_letter_code
_entity_poly.pdbx_strand_id
1 'polypeptide(L)' 'MEHDLRLRAVARAIYDACYPSEEWTPVGFEEAERFKTIHYRQAVGAAQQARSVLNDKTVQPSLFAEQGCA' A
#
# COMPACT_ATOMS: atom_id res chain seq x y z
N MET A 1 0.19 -0.19 13.53
CA MET A 1 1.30 -0.28 12.55
C MET A 1 2.66 0.08 13.16
N GLU A 2 2.75 0.34 14.47
CA GLU A 2 3.95 0.87 15.14
C GLU A 2 5.22 0.01 15.01
N HIS A 3 5.10 -1.25 14.59
CA HIS A 3 6.23 -2.14 14.37
C HIS A 3 6.62 -2.33 12.89
N ASP A 4 5.84 -1.79 11.94
CA ASP A 4 6.12 -1.93 10.51
C ASP A 4 6.13 -0.57 9.82
N LEU A 5 7.27 0.11 9.92
CA LEU A 5 7.50 1.42 9.31
C LEU A 5 7.34 1.39 7.78
N ARG A 6 7.64 0.25 7.13
CA ARG A 6 7.47 0.09 5.68
C ARG A 6 6.00 0.01 5.31
N LEU A 7 5.22 -0.79 6.02
CA LEU A 7 3.77 -0.87 5.79
C LEU A 7 3.10 0.49 6.03
N ARG A 8 3.54 1.23 7.05
CA ARG A 8 3.04 2.60 7.29
C ARG A 8 3.38 3.54 6.13
N ALA A 9 4.59 3.49 5.58
CA ALA A 9 4.98 4.29 4.43
C ALA A 9 4.15 3.97 3.17
N VAL A 10 3.88 2.68 2.91
CA VAL A 10 3.00 2.27 1.79
C VAL A 10 1.59 2.78 2.01
N ALA A 11 1.04 2.64 3.22
CA ALA A 11 -0.29 3.15 3.54
C ALA A 11 -0.37 4.68 3.38
N ARG A 12 0.68 5.42 3.77
CA ARG A 12 0.76 6.88 3.54
C ARG A 12 0.73 7.20 2.05
N ALA A 13 1.55 6.53 1.24
CA ALA A 13 1.60 6.75 -0.20
C ALA A 13 0.25 6.46 -0.88
N ILE A 14 -0.43 5.38 -0.48
CA ILE A 14 -1.78 5.05 -0.98
C ILE A 14 -2.80 6.11 -0.55
N TYR A 15 -2.75 6.53 0.72
CA TYR A 15 -3.65 7.56 1.24
C TYR A 15 -3.50 8.87 0.47
N ASP A 16 -2.27 9.34 0.27
CA ASP A 16 -2.00 10.60 -0.45
C ASP A 16 -2.42 10.55 -1.93
N ALA A 17 -2.30 9.39 -2.56
CA ALA A 17 -2.74 9.19 -3.93
C ALA A 17 -4.28 9.18 -4.06
N CYS A 18 -4.98 8.55 -3.11
CA CYS A 18 -6.44 8.45 -3.12
C CYS A 18 -7.14 9.70 -2.58
N TYR A 19 -6.48 10.44 -1.68
CA TYR A 19 -7.04 11.57 -0.94
C TYR A 19 -6.10 12.78 -1.01
N PRO A 20 -5.88 13.35 -2.20
CA PRO A 20 -4.86 14.38 -2.41
C PRO A 20 -5.25 15.76 -1.86
N SER A 21 -6.53 15.98 -1.54
CA SER A 21 -7.05 17.27 -1.08
C SER A 21 -8.18 17.11 -0.05
N GLU A 22 -8.50 18.22 0.61
CA GLU A 22 -9.53 18.31 1.64
C GLU A 22 -10.96 18.00 1.14
N GLU A 23 -11.17 18.03 -0.19
CA GLU A 23 -12.42 17.62 -0.84
C GLU A 23 -12.69 16.12 -0.64
N TRP A 24 -11.64 15.31 -0.59
CA TRP A 24 -11.76 13.85 -0.45
C TRP A 24 -11.67 13.42 1.01
N THR A 25 -10.79 14.05 1.80
CA THR A 25 -10.69 13.80 3.24
C THR A 25 -10.42 15.09 4.00
N PRO A 26 -11.17 15.38 5.08
CA PRO A 26 -11.00 16.62 5.84
C PRO A 26 -9.70 16.67 6.66
N VAL A 27 -8.89 15.62 6.63
CA VAL A 27 -7.67 15.47 7.44
C VAL A 27 -6.56 14.80 6.63
N GLY A 28 -5.30 15.08 6.99
CA GLY A 28 -4.14 14.35 6.47
C GLY A 28 -3.95 12.99 7.14
N PHE A 29 -3.00 12.19 6.65
CA PHE A 29 -2.78 10.80 7.10
C PHE A 29 -2.44 10.67 8.58
N GLU A 30 -1.65 11.59 9.14
CA GLU A 30 -1.24 11.51 10.57
C GLU A 30 -2.44 11.65 11.50
N GLU A 31 -3.34 12.57 11.18
CA GLU A 31 -4.59 12.75 11.93
C GLU A 31 -5.56 11.60 11.65
N ALA A 32 -5.64 11.15 10.40
CA ALA A 32 -6.43 9.99 9.99
C ALA A 32 -6.00 8.70 10.73
N GLU A 33 -4.70 8.52 10.96
CA GLU A 33 -4.08 7.44 11.75
C GLU A 33 -4.46 7.56 13.22
N ARG A 34 -4.31 8.76 13.80
CA ARG A 34 -4.66 9.05 15.21
C ARG A 34 -6.12 8.73 15.50
N PHE A 35 -7.04 9.15 14.62
CA PHE A 35 -8.47 8.92 14.77
C PHE A 35 -8.97 7.60 14.18
N LYS A 36 -8.07 6.80 13.57
CA LYS A 36 -8.39 5.52 12.91
C LYS A 36 -9.59 5.62 11.96
N THR A 37 -9.59 6.69 11.15
CA THR A 37 -10.69 6.98 10.22
C THR A 37 -10.88 5.86 9.20
N ILE A 38 -12.03 5.85 8.51
CA ILE A 38 -12.30 4.86 7.46
C ILE A 38 -11.28 4.94 6.32
N HIS A 39 -10.92 6.15 5.88
CA HIS A 39 -9.93 6.40 4.83
C HIS A 39 -8.55 5.84 5.20
N TYR A 40 -8.13 6.02 6.46
CA TYR A 40 -6.90 5.41 6.98
C TYR A 40 -6.97 3.89 6.96
N ARG A 41 -8.07 3.30 7.46
CA ARG A 41 -8.25 1.83 7.47
C ARG A 41 -8.24 1.24 6.06
N GLN A 42 -8.84 1.94 5.09
CA GLN A 42 -8.82 1.53 3.68
C GLN A 42 -7.39 1.55 3.13
N ALA A 43 -6.64 2.62 3.35
CA ALA A 43 -5.25 2.71 2.91
C ALA A 43 -4.35 1.62 3.53
N VAL A 44 -4.55 1.33 4.83
CA VAL A 44 -3.84 0.24 5.52
C VAL A 44 -4.23 -1.14 4.96
N GLY A 45 -5.51 -1.37 4.70
CA GLY A 45 -5.99 -2.62 4.09
C GLY A 45 -5.38 -2.82 2.70
N ALA A 46 -5.37 -1.77 1.87
CA ALA A 46 -4.75 -1.80 0.55
C ALA A 46 -3.23 -2.04 0.64
N ALA A 47 -2.53 -1.42 1.59
CA ALA A 47 -1.11 -1.66 1.82
C ALA A 47 -0.81 -3.12 2.20
N GLN A 48 -1.66 -3.72 3.05
CA GLN A 48 -1.53 -5.13 3.44
C GLN A 48 -1.77 -6.07 2.25
N GLN A 49 -2.79 -5.78 1.43
CA GLN A 49 -3.07 -6.54 0.21
C GLN A 49 -1.93 -6.42 -0.80
N ALA A 50 -1.44 -5.21 -1.06
CA ALA A 50 -0.30 -4.96 -1.95
C ALA A 50 0.94 -5.74 -1.48
N ARG A 51 1.25 -5.72 -0.18
CA ARG A 51 2.35 -6.51 0.38
C ARG A 51 2.16 -8.01 0.16
N SER A 52 0.93 -8.52 0.31
CA SER A 52 0.63 -9.93 0.05
C SER A 52 0.86 -10.30 -1.40
N VAL A 53 0.36 -9.49 -2.34
CA VAL A 53 0.53 -9.71 -3.79
C VAL A 53 2.00 -9.63 -4.20
N LEU A 54 2.75 -8.65 -3.70
CA LEU A 54 4.16 -8.47 -4.04
C LEU A 54 5.07 -9.56 -3.45
N ASN A 55 4.69 -10.14 -2.32
CA ASN A 55 5.40 -11.25 -1.71
C ASN A 55 4.99 -12.61 -2.29
N ASP A 56 3.93 -12.67 -3.10
CA ASP A 56 3.49 -13.89 -3.75
C ASP A 56 4.48 -14.28 -4.85
N LYS A 57 5.29 -15.30 -4.58
CA LYS A 57 6.31 -15.82 -5.50
C LYS A 57 5.70 -16.52 -6.72
N THR A 58 4.40 -16.81 -6.73
CA THR A 58 3.72 -17.45 -7.87
C THR A 58 3.35 -16.45 -8.97
N VAL A 59 3.34 -15.14 -8.67
CA VAL A 59 2.93 -14.06 -9.58
C VAL A 59 4.12 -13.27 -10.12
N GLN A 60 5.36 -13.72 -9.91
CA GLN A 60 6.48 -13.24 -10.72
C GLN A 60 6.63 -14.15 -11.93
N PRO A 61 6.00 -13.85 -13.09
CA PRO A 61 6.41 -14.48 -14.32
C PRO A 61 7.90 -14.16 -14.48
N SER A 62 8.70 -15.21 -14.63
CA SER A 62 10.12 -15.07 -14.95
C SER A 62 10.21 -14.23 -16.22
N LEU A 63 10.54 -12.94 -16.06
CA LEU A 63 10.76 -12.00 -17.17
C LEU A 63 11.85 -12.52 -18.13
N PHE A 64 12.67 -13.44 -17.62
CA PHE A 64 13.71 -14.16 -18.33
C PHE A 64 13.53 -15.68 -18.14
N ALA A 65 12.38 -16.23 -18.50
CA ALA A 65 12.30 -17.66 -18.80
C ALA A 65 12.99 -17.91 -20.15
N GLU A 66 14.30 -18.09 -20.07
CA GLU A 66 15.08 -19.03 -20.89
C GLU A 66 14.73 -19.05 -22.39
N GLN A 67 15.35 -18.14 -23.15
CA GLN A 67 15.75 -18.46 -24.52
C GLN A 67 16.80 -19.58 -24.43
N GLY A 68 16.31 -20.81 -24.25
CA GLY A 68 17.08 -22.03 -24.44
C GLY A 68 17.54 -22.09 -25.89
N CYS A 69 18.84 -21.89 -26.07
CA CYS A 69 19.57 -22.07 -27.30
C CYS A 69 19.71 -23.57 -27.62
N ALA A 70 19.62 -23.89 -28.92
CA ALA A 70 19.94 -25.15 -29.61
C ALA A 70 18.90 -26.29 -29.54
#